data_AF-A0AAD6S901-F1
#
_entry.id   AF-A0AAD6S901-F1
#
_cell.length_a   1.000
_cell.length_b   1.000
_cell.length_c   1.000
_cell.angle_alpha   90.00
_cell.angle_beta   90.00
_cell.angle_gamma   90.00
#
_symmetry.space_group_name_H-M   'P 1'
#
loop_
_entity.id
_entity.type
_entity.pdbx_description
1 polymer ?
#
loop_
_entity_poly.entity_id
_entity_poly.type
_entity_poly.pdbx_seq_one_letter_code
_entity_poly.pdbx_strand_id
1 'polypeptide(L)'
;MAPAAPTPRGDCDCGVTACHRRCTDAGEPVFRAHRLRKAFEEAKKNWLAIIFINELDSIAPKREKTNGEVERRVVSQLLPLMDSLKARSNVVVMAATNRPNSIDPALRRFGQFDCEVDIGIPDPIGRLEILRIHTKNMKLGGDVDLEQIAADTHGYVGSDVASLCSEAAMQQIREKMDLINLDEDTIDAETVVEVPTVKWDDVSGLEKVKQELQETVQYPFDSALLRPGRLDQLIYIPLPDEASWLDILWACLKKSPVSAEVNLDFLAKSTHGYSGADLTEICQRAAKLAIRESIEADMGEDGAG
;
A
#
# COMPACT_ATOMS: atom_id res chain seq x y z
N MET A 1 11.30 -45.98 -37.11
CA MET A 1 10.66 -45.92 -35.78
C MET A 1 11.76 -45.69 -34.75
N ALA A 2 11.97 -44.42 -34.40
CA ALA A 2 12.86 -43.95 -33.35
C ALA A 2 12.27 -42.60 -32.86
N PRO A 3 12.19 -42.36 -31.55
CA PRO A 3 11.36 -41.29 -30.99
C PRO A 3 11.98 -39.90 -31.21
N ALA A 4 11.16 -38.95 -31.62
CA ALA A 4 11.52 -37.55 -31.77
C ALA A 4 11.81 -36.90 -30.41
N ALA A 5 12.90 -36.14 -30.34
CA ALA A 5 13.29 -35.35 -29.19
C ALA A 5 12.25 -34.25 -28.87
N PRO A 6 12.00 -33.93 -27.60
CA PRO A 6 11.10 -32.85 -27.23
C PRO A 6 11.70 -31.49 -27.60
N THR A 7 10.92 -30.68 -28.31
CA THR A 7 11.18 -29.28 -28.61
C THR A 7 11.20 -28.42 -27.34
N PRO A 8 12.02 -27.35 -27.27
CA PRO A 8 12.09 -26.50 -26.10
C PRO A 8 10.75 -25.76 -25.89
N ARG A 9 10.21 -25.88 -24.67
CA ARG A 9 9.02 -25.14 -24.24
C ARG A 9 9.35 -23.64 -24.23
N GLY A 10 8.48 -22.88 -24.88
CA GLY A 10 8.58 -21.44 -25.08
C GLY A 10 8.67 -20.64 -23.78
N ASP A 11 9.31 -19.50 -23.94
CA ASP A 11 9.54 -18.47 -22.94
C ASP A 11 8.27 -18.10 -22.17
N CYS A 12 8.33 -18.26 -20.85
CA CYS A 12 7.35 -17.67 -19.93
C CYS A 12 7.65 -16.17 -19.81
N ASP A 13 6.91 -15.38 -20.58
CA ASP A 13 6.93 -13.92 -20.58
C ASP A 13 6.28 -13.37 -19.29
N CYS A 14 7.00 -13.48 -18.17
CA CYS A 14 6.56 -12.92 -16.89
C CYS A 14 6.94 -11.43 -16.80
N GLY A 15 6.18 -10.60 -17.52
CA GLY A 15 6.13 -9.15 -17.38
C GLY A 15 5.70 -8.74 -15.98
N VAL A 16 6.68 -8.33 -15.18
CA VAL A 16 6.59 -8.05 -13.74
C VAL A 16 5.39 -7.15 -13.41
N THR A 17 4.57 -7.66 -12.50
CA THR A 17 3.47 -6.97 -11.84
C THR A 17 4.05 -6.14 -10.70
N ALA A 18 3.98 -4.82 -10.80
CA ALA A 18 4.02 -3.94 -9.66
C ALA A 18 2.82 -4.30 -8.77
N CYS A 19 3.07 -5.09 -7.72
CA CYS A 19 2.03 -5.60 -6.85
C CYS A 19 2.23 -5.05 -5.45
N HIS A 20 1.21 -4.32 -4.99
CA HIS A 20 0.88 -4.10 -3.60
C HIS A 20 0.53 -5.46 -2.96
N ARG A 21 1.53 -6.32 -2.78
CA ARG A 21 1.41 -7.60 -2.06
C ARG A 21 2.44 -7.63 -0.95
N ARG A 22 1.93 -7.84 0.27
CA ARG A 22 2.67 -8.39 1.40
C ARG A 22 3.53 -9.55 0.90
N CYS A 23 4.85 -9.38 0.86
CA CYS A 23 5.79 -10.48 0.70
C CYS A 23 5.87 -11.24 2.03
N THR A 24 4.86 -12.05 2.30
CA THR A 24 4.98 -13.18 3.22
C THR A 24 5.07 -14.43 2.36
N ASP A 25 6.24 -14.67 1.77
CA ASP A 25 6.59 -16.00 1.29
C ASP A 25 7.79 -16.47 2.10
N ALA A 26 7.50 -17.42 2.97
CA ALA A 26 8.47 -18.16 3.73
C ALA A 26 9.35 -18.98 2.78
N GLY A 27 10.67 -18.81 2.90
CA GLY A 27 11.65 -19.79 2.45
C GLY A 27 12.16 -19.64 1.01
N GLU A 28 13.14 -18.75 0.80
CA GLU A 28 14.29 -19.05 -0.08
C GLU A 28 15.43 -18.00 0.10
N PRO A 29 16.65 -18.39 0.51
CA PRO A 29 17.76 -17.47 0.78
C PRO A 29 18.60 -17.24 -0.49
N VAL A 30 17.99 -16.74 -1.57
CA VAL A 30 18.75 -16.34 -2.77
C VAL A 30 18.29 -14.97 -3.24
N PHE A 31 18.67 -13.95 -2.48
CA PHE A 31 18.61 -12.55 -2.89
C PHE A 31 19.57 -12.34 -4.08
N ARG A 32 19.14 -12.67 -5.30
CA ARG A 32 19.94 -12.47 -6.50
C ARG A 32 20.09 -10.96 -6.73
N ALA A 33 21.28 -10.43 -6.51
CA ALA A 33 21.90 -9.23 -7.08
C ALA A 33 21.15 -8.55 -8.26
N HIS A 34 20.72 -9.35 -9.23
CA HIS A 34 19.99 -8.89 -10.41
C HIS A 34 18.62 -8.23 -10.11
N ARG A 35 17.92 -8.69 -9.07
CA ARG A 35 16.61 -8.13 -8.66
C ARG A 35 16.75 -6.68 -8.16
N LEU A 36 17.82 -6.36 -7.43
CA LEU A 36 18.09 -5.00 -6.96
C LEU A 36 18.28 -4.03 -8.13
N ARG A 37 19.10 -4.39 -9.12
CA ARG A 37 19.31 -3.55 -10.30
C ARG A 37 18.02 -3.30 -11.07
N LYS A 38 17.24 -4.35 -11.30
CA LYS A 38 15.95 -4.26 -12.00
C LYS A 38 14.97 -3.34 -11.27
N ALA A 39 14.88 -3.45 -9.95
CA ALA A 39 14.03 -2.58 -9.13
C ALA A 39 14.43 -1.10 -9.24
N PHE A 40 15.72 -0.78 -9.19
CA PHE A 40 16.22 0.59 -9.36
C PHE A 40 16.01 1.12 -10.79
N GLU A 41 16.16 0.29 -11.81
CA GLU A 41 15.88 0.67 -13.21
C GLU A 41 14.39 0.94 -13.45
N GLU A 42 13.52 0.13 -12.86
CA GLU A 42 12.07 0.31 -12.95
C GLU A 42 11.62 1.56 -12.20
N ALA A 43 12.15 1.80 -11.00
CA ALA A 43 11.89 3.01 -10.25
C ALA A 43 12.34 4.28 -11.00
N LYS A 44 13.49 4.24 -11.71
CA LYS A 44 13.99 5.35 -12.52
C LYS A 44 13.11 5.69 -13.73
N LYS A 45 12.36 4.72 -14.25
CA LYS A 45 11.42 4.96 -15.37
C LYS A 45 10.17 5.70 -14.92
N ASN A 46 9.85 5.61 -13.64
CA ASN A 46 8.68 6.25 -13.05
C ASN A 46 9.03 7.66 -12.56
N TRP A 47 8.10 8.59 -12.72
CA TRP A 47 8.34 10.01 -12.41
C TRP A 47 8.37 10.30 -10.89
N LEU A 48 7.82 9.43 -10.05
CA LEU A 48 7.87 9.51 -8.59
C LEU A 48 7.80 8.09 -8.03
N ALA A 49 8.91 7.58 -7.49
CA ALA A 49 8.97 6.21 -7.01
C ALA A 49 9.63 6.13 -5.63
N ILE A 50 9.04 5.34 -4.75
CA ILE A 50 9.62 5.00 -3.45
C ILE A 50 10.10 3.54 -3.51
N ILE A 51 11.40 3.34 -3.34
CA ILE A 51 11.97 2.00 -3.14
C ILE A 51 12.01 1.73 -1.64
N PHE A 52 11.18 0.81 -1.17
CA PHE A 52 11.16 0.41 0.23
C PHE A 52 11.91 -0.90 0.45
N ILE A 53 12.93 -0.87 1.32
CA ILE A 53 13.74 -2.03 1.71
C ILE A 53 13.42 -2.38 3.15
N ASN A 54 12.67 -3.46 3.37
CA ASN A 54 12.47 -3.99 4.71
C ASN A 54 13.67 -4.83 5.16
N GLU A 55 13.93 -4.86 6.47
CA GLU A 55 15.00 -5.65 7.09
C GLU A 55 16.38 -5.40 6.46
N LEU A 56 16.78 -4.11 6.40
CA LEU A 56 18.06 -3.71 5.82
C LEU A 56 19.26 -4.40 6.50
N ASP A 57 19.14 -4.73 7.78
CA ASP A 57 20.16 -5.46 8.55
C ASP A 57 20.40 -6.89 8.06
N SER A 58 19.43 -7.50 7.37
CA SER A 58 19.57 -8.82 6.75
C SER A 58 20.36 -8.77 5.43
N ILE A 59 20.24 -7.68 4.66
CA ILE A 59 20.91 -7.55 3.35
C ILE A 59 22.23 -6.78 3.42
N ALA A 60 22.40 -5.93 4.45
CA ALA A 60 23.56 -5.08 4.62
C ALA A 60 24.13 -5.04 6.05
N PRO A 61 24.48 -6.21 6.63
CA PRO A 61 25.13 -6.26 7.92
C PRO A 61 26.57 -5.70 7.89
N LYS A 62 27.09 -5.33 9.06
CA LYS A 62 28.49 -4.94 9.27
C LYS A 62 29.43 -6.04 8.79
N ARG A 63 30.41 -5.67 7.97
CA ARG A 63 31.41 -6.55 7.34
C ARG A 63 32.17 -7.46 8.32
N GLU A 64 32.40 -6.98 9.54
CA GLU A 64 33.10 -7.71 10.60
C GLU A 64 32.30 -8.90 11.16
N LYS A 65 30.96 -8.84 11.10
CA LYS A 65 30.06 -9.91 11.60
C LYS A 65 29.65 -10.90 10.52
N THR A 66 30.03 -10.67 9.27
CA THR A 66 29.58 -11.43 8.11
C THR A 66 30.65 -12.42 7.64
N ASN A 67 30.37 -13.71 7.77
CA ASN A 67 31.19 -14.80 7.21
C ASN A 67 30.79 -15.17 5.76
N GLY A 68 29.66 -14.67 5.24
CA GLY A 68 29.15 -15.00 3.90
C GLY A 68 29.64 -14.04 2.80
N GLU A 69 30.24 -14.58 1.73
CA GLU A 69 30.63 -13.80 0.54
C GLU A 69 29.43 -13.18 -0.20
N VAL A 70 28.26 -13.82 -0.11
CA VAL A 70 27.04 -13.40 -0.80
C VAL A 70 26.53 -12.06 -0.27
N GLU A 71 26.44 -11.90 1.04
CA GLU A 71 25.98 -10.66 1.70
C GLU A 71 26.91 -9.47 1.39
N ARG A 72 28.24 -9.70 1.45
CA ARG A 72 29.23 -8.68 1.07
C ARG A 72 29.06 -8.22 -0.37
N ARG A 73 28.68 -9.14 -1.27
CA ARG A 73 28.42 -8.84 -2.69
C ARG A 73 27.15 -8.01 -2.88
N VAL A 74 26.11 -8.25 -2.08
CA VAL A 74 24.87 -7.46 -2.11
C VAL A 74 25.14 -6.02 -1.67
N VAL A 75 25.86 -5.80 -0.57
CA VAL A 75 26.25 -4.46 -0.11
C VAL A 75 27.08 -3.72 -1.17
N SER A 76 28.04 -4.42 -1.76
CA SER A 76 28.91 -3.85 -2.81
C SER A 76 28.17 -3.49 -4.10
N GLN A 77 26.95 -4.02 -4.30
CA GLN A 77 26.09 -3.64 -5.42
C GLN A 77 25.09 -2.55 -5.04
N LEU A 78 24.62 -2.52 -3.79
CA LEU A 78 23.68 -1.52 -3.30
C LEU A 78 24.32 -0.12 -3.28
N LEU A 79 25.56 0.00 -2.79
CA LEU A 79 26.26 1.28 -2.70
C LEU A 79 26.36 2.01 -4.07
N PRO A 80 26.87 1.39 -5.16
CA PRO A 80 26.85 2.03 -6.48
C PRO A 80 25.46 2.36 -7.01
N LEU A 81 24.44 1.57 -6.65
CA LEU A 81 23.06 1.85 -7.07
C LEU A 81 22.51 3.09 -6.39
N MET A 82 22.80 3.27 -5.09
CA MET A 82 22.48 4.49 -4.36
C MET A 82 23.24 5.70 -4.90
N ASP A 83 24.55 5.56 -5.15
CA ASP A 83 25.36 6.64 -5.76
C ASP A 83 24.88 7.00 -7.19
N SER A 84 24.25 6.05 -7.88
CA SER A 84 23.68 6.27 -9.22
C SER A 84 22.40 7.11 -9.22
N LEU A 85 21.75 7.27 -8.06
CA LEU A 85 20.60 8.15 -7.86
C LEU A 85 21.11 9.59 -7.70
N LYS A 86 21.46 10.20 -8.83
CA LYS A 86 21.83 11.62 -8.89
C LYS A 86 20.62 12.48 -8.48
N ALA A 87 20.86 13.69 -7.98
CA ALA A 87 19.85 14.67 -7.52
C ALA A 87 18.70 15.03 -8.50
N ARG A 88 18.69 14.49 -9.72
CA ARG A 88 17.62 14.66 -10.73
C ARG A 88 16.72 13.43 -10.88
N SER A 89 16.93 12.35 -10.13
CA SER A 89 15.98 11.24 -10.07
C SER A 89 14.98 11.46 -8.97
N ASN A 90 13.69 11.42 -9.32
CA ASN A 90 12.56 11.56 -8.40
C ASN A 90 12.29 10.26 -7.61
N VAL A 91 13.36 9.55 -7.27
CA VAL A 91 13.31 8.24 -6.62
C VAL A 91 13.81 8.39 -5.19
N VAL A 92 12.96 8.06 -4.23
CA VAL A 92 13.29 8.07 -2.81
C VAL A 92 13.54 6.64 -2.37
N VAL A 93 14.65 6.38 -1.66
CA VAL A 93 14.92 5.06 -1.09
C VAL A 93 14.67 5.13 0.40
N MET A 94 13.70 4.34 0.87
CA MET A 94 13.38 4.17 2.28
C MET A 94 13.79 2.77 2.74
N ALA A 95 14.33 2.66 3.94
CA ALA A 95 14.70 1.38 4.51
C ALA A 95 14.24 1.26 5.97
N ALA A 96 13.84 0.07 6.36
CA ALA A 96 13.48 -0.26 7.73
C ALA A 96 14.50 -1.25 8.33
N THR A 97 14.84 -1.05 9.60
CA THR A 97 15.70 -1.96 10.35
C THR A 97 15.28 -1.98 11.81
N ASN A 98 15.41 -3.14 12.45
CA ASN A 98 15.26 -3.26 13.90
C ASN A 98 16.60 -3.02 14.63
N ARG A 99 17.70 -2.92 13.89
CA ARG A 99 19.07 -2.92 14.43
C ARG A 99 19.93 -1.89 13.66
N PRO A 100 19.78 -0.58 13.92
CA PRO A 100 20.57 0.45 13.23
C PRO A 100 22.09 0.28 13.45
N ASN A 101 22.48 -0.32 14.57
CA ASN A 101 23.87 -0.59 14.91
C ASN A 101 24.48 -1.80 14.19
N SER A 102 23.68 -2.64 13.52
CA SER A 102 24.20 -3.77 12.73
C SER A 102 24.39 -3.47 11.25
N ILE A 103 23.94 -2.32 10.75
CA ILE A 103 24.07 -1.92 9.35
C ILE A 103 25.52 -1.50 9.02
N ASP A 104 25.98 -1.77 7.79
CA ASP A 104 27.25 -1.25 7.26
C ASP A 104 27.30 0.30 7.36
N PRO A 105 28.27 0.89 8.08
CA PRO A 105 28.41 2.33 8.23
C PRO A 105 28.55 3.10 6.90
N ALA A 106 28.96 2.45 5.81
CA ALA A 106 29.03 3.06 4.49
C ALA A 106 27.65 3.48 3.95
N LEU A 107 26.58 2.79 4.35
CA LEU A 107 25.22 3.11 3.95
C LEU A 107 24.62 4.30 4.72
N ARG A 108 25.17 4.64 5.88
CA ARG A 108 24.72 5.75 6.74
C ARG A 108 25.44 7.07 6.43
N ARG A 109 26.19 7.12 5.32
CA ARG A 109 26.93 8.31 4.92
C ARG A 109 26.05 9.23 4.08
N PHE A 110 26.46 10.48 4.03
CA PHE A 110 25.79 11.51 3.25
C PHE A 110 25.68 11.09 1.77
N GLY A 111 24.47 11.22 1.21
CA GLY A 111 24.16 10.78 -0.16
C GLY A 111 23.69 9.33 -0.28
N GLN A 112 23.63 8.57 0.82
CA GLN A 112 22.97 7.26 0.87
C GLN A 112 21.73 7.32 1.80
N PHE A 113 21.79 6.71 2.98
CA PHE A 113 20.79 6.93 4.04
C PHE A 113 21.29 8.03 4.96
N ASP A 114 20.98 9.27 4.59
CA ASP A 114 21.33 10.48 5.32
C ASP A 114 20.28 10.89 6.36
N CYS A 115 19.03 10.47 6.18
CA CYS A 115 17.93 10.65 7.12
C CYS A 115 17.64 9.37 7.91
N GLU A 116 17.69 9.45 9.24
CA GLU A 116 17.30 8.37 10.14
C GLU A 116 16.09 8.81 10.96
N VAL A 117 15.03 8.00 10.94
CA VAL A 117 13.82 8.21 11.72
C VAL A 117 13.67 7.04 12.68
N ASP A 118 13.68 7.33 13.97
CA ASP A 118 13.43 6.34 15.01
C ASP A 118 11.91 6.20 15.24
N ILE A 119 11.41 4.97 15.13
CA ILE A 119 10.00 4.64 15.34
C ILE A 119 9.93 3.83 16.64
N GLY A 120 9.58 4.53 17.71
CA GLY A 120 9.44 3.93 19.04
C GLY A 120 8.11 3.20 19.24
N ILE A 121 7.95 2.66 20.45
CA ILE A 121 6.70 2.07 20.92
C ILE A 121 5.65 3.19 21.05
N PRO A 122 4.41 3.00 20.57
CA PRO A 122 3.37 4.02 20.65
C PRO A 122 2.99 4.33 22.11
N ASP A 123 2.66 5.60 22.35
CA ASP A 123 2.09 6.09 23.60
C ASP A 123 0.59 5.71 23.70
N PRO A 124 -0.09 5.95 24.84
CA PRO A 124 -1.51 5.61 24.98
C PRO A 124 -2.40 6.25 23.90
N ILE A 125 -2.09 7.48 23.48
CA ILE A 125 -2.83 8.18 22.43
C ILE A 125 -2.61 7.52 21.07
N GLY A 126 -1.37 7.20 20.72
CA GLY A 126 -1.03 6.47 19.50
C GLY A 126 -1.62 5.06 19.48
N ARG A 127 -1.66 4.35 20.61
CA ARG A 127 -2.34 3.04 20.71
C ARG A 127 -3.85 3.16 20.49
N LEU A 128 -4.48 4.21 21.01
CA LEU A 128 -5.89 4.51 20.75
C LEU A 128 -6.15 4.73 19.26
N GLU A 129 -5.29 5.48 18.57
CA GLU A 129 -5.40 5.68 17.12
C GLU A 129 -5.25 4.36 16.35
N ILE A 130 -4.26 3.53 16.71
CA ILE A 130 -4.06 2.21 16.10
C ILE A 130 -5.30 1.32 16.32
N LEU A 131 -5.85 1.29 17.54
CA LEU A 131 -7.09 0.58 17.85
C LEU A 131 -8.23 1.06 16.95
N ARG A 132 -8.45 2.38 16.84
CA ARG A 132 -9.50 2.97 15.99
C ARG A 132 -9.35 2.59 14.52
N ILE A 133 -8.13 2.51 14.00
CA ILE A 133 -7.86 2.08 12.62
C ILE A 133 -8.26 0.62 12.44
N HIS A 134 -7.84 -0.26 13.36
CA HIS A 134 -8.12 -1.70 13.25
C HIS A 134 -9.57 -2.06 13.56
N THR A 135 -10.28 -1.27 14.36
CA THR A 135 -11.70 -1.47 14.67
C THR A 135 -12.64 -0.69 13.76
N LYS A 136 -12.14 0.11 12.80
CA LYS A 136 -12.96 0.97 11.92
C LYS A 136 -14.06 0.20 11.18
N ASN A 137 -13.79 -1.05 10.81
CA ASN A 137 -14.74 -1.91 10.09
C ASN A 137 -15.44 -2.94 11.00
N MET A 138 -15.27 -2.82 12.32
CA MET A 138 -15.87 -3.72 13.30
C MET A 138 -17.04 -3.03 13.99
N LYS A 139 -18.15 -3.77 14.16
CA LYS A 139 -19.27 -3.30 15.00
C LYS A 139 -18.88 -3.53 16.46
N LEU A 140 -18.49 -2.46 17.14
CA LEU A 140 -18.19 -2.48 18.57
C LEU A 140 -19.47 -2.47 19.39
N GLY A 141 -19.46 -3.18 20.51
CA GLY A 141 -20.52 -3.11 21.52
C GLY A 141 -20.49 -1.76 22.25
N GLY A 142 -21.63 -1.31 22.77
CA GLY A 142 -21.72 -0.05 23.53
C GLY A 142 -20.96 -0.07 24.87
N ASP A 143 -20.50 -1.24 25.29
CA ASP A 143 -19.68 -1.51 26.46
C ASP A 143 -18.17 -1.47 26.17
N VAL A 144 -17.76 -1.34 24.90
CA VAL A 144 -16.35 -1.37 24.52
C VAL A 144 -15.74 0.03 24.61
N ASP A 145 -14.84 0.22 25.58
CA ASP A 145 -14.06 1.45 25.75
C ASP A 145 -12.63 1.27 25.20
N LEU A 146 -12.37 1.87 24.03
CA LEU A 146 -11.05 1.82 23.39
C LEU A 146 -10.00 2.66 24.14
N GLU A 147 -10.40 3.71 24.86
CA GLU A 147 -9.46 4.56 25.62
C GLU A 147 -8.88 3.79 26.80
N GLN A 148 -9.75 3.04 27.49
CA GLN A 148 -9.34 2.16 28.57
C GLN A 148 -8.42 1.03 28.05
N ILE A 149 -8.75 0.39 26.93
CA ILE A 149 -7.91 -0.65 26.32
C ILE A 149 -6.54 -0.07 25.91
N ALA A 150 -6.50 1.15 25.37
CA ALA A 150 -5.24 1.81 25.03
C ALA A 150 -4.36 2.10 26.26
N ALA A 151 -4.98 2.45 27.40
CA ALA A 151 -4.29 2.67 28.67
C ALA A 151 -3.68 1.37 29.22
N ASP A 152 -4.43 0.26 29.15
CA ASP A 152 -4.04 -1.03 29.73
C ASP A 152 -3.02 -1.80 28.86
N THR A 153 -2.89 -1.47 27.57
CA THR A 153 -1.97 -2.11 26.62
C THR A 153 -0.56 -1.50 26.63
N HIS A 154 0.01 -1.28 27.81
CA HIS A 154 1.36 -0.70 27.90
C HIS A 154 2.41 -1.58 27.22
N GLY A 155 3.28 -0.97 26.41
CA GLY A 155 4.37 -1.67 25.71
C GLY A 155 3.95 -2.37 24.43
N TYR A 156 2.65 -2.38 24.08
CA TYR A 156 2.17 -3.00 22.84
C TYR A 156 2.64 -2.19 21.64
N VAL A 157 3.15 -2.88 20.62
CA VAL A 157 3.45 -2.27 19.32
C VAL A 157 2.26 -2.41 18.37
N GLY A 158 2.29 -1.73 17.22
CA GLY A 158 1.18 -1.73 16.27
C GLY A 158 0.72 -3.13 15.84
N SER A 159 1.64 -4.10 15.70
CA SER A 159 1.32 -5.49 15.38
C SER A 159 0.59 -6.21 16.51
N ASP A 160 0.90 -5.90 17.78
CA ASP A 160 0.26 -6.53 18.93
C ASP A 160 -1.17 -6.04 19.08
N VAL A 161 -1.38 -4.73 18.88
CA VAL A 161 -2.71 -4.12 18.86
C VAL A 161 -3.56 -4.66 17.71
N ALA A 162 -2.98 -4.80 16.51
CA ALA A 162 -3.67 -5.40 15.37
C ALA A 162 -4.08 -6.86 15.65
N SER A 163 -3.19 -7.63 16.27
CA SER A 163 -3.44 -9.02 16.66
C SER A 163 -4.53 -9.09 17.74
N LEU A 164 -4.51 -8.19 18.73
CA LEU A 164 -5.53 -8.09 19.77
C LEU A 164 -6.92 -7.87 19.16
N CYS A 165 -7.07 -6.92 18.23
CA CYS A 165 -8.33 -6.68 17.53
C CYS A 165 -8.78 -7.90 16.70
N SER A 166 -7.83 -8.56 16.03
CA SER A 166 -8.12 -9.72 15.18
C SER A 166 -8.59 -10.92 16.02
N GLU A 167 -7.95 -11.19 17.15
CA GLU A 167 -8.37 -12.26 18.06
C GLU A 167 -9.72 -11.95 18.71
N ALA A 168 -9.97 -10.70 19.11
CA ALA A 168 -11.28 -10.29 19.63
C ALA A 168 -12.40 -10.49 18.59
N ALA A 169 -12.15 -10.17 17.32
CA ALA A 169 -13.10 -10.41 16.23
C ALA A 169 -13.36 -11.92 16.04
N MET A 170 -12.29 -12.72 15.97
CA MET A 170 -12.39 -14.17 15.78
C MET A 170 -13.06 -14.87 16.95
N GLN A 171 -12.87 -14.39 18.18
CA GLN A 171 -13.57 -14.90 19.36
C GLN A 171 -15.08 -14.69 19.23
N GLN A 172 -15.51 -13.49 18.85
CA GLN A 172 -16.93 -13.19 18.66
C GLN A 172 -17.54 -13.98 17.49
N ILE A 173 -16.77 -14.19 16.41
CA ILE A 173 -17.20 -15.05 15.29
C ILE A 173 -17.39 -16.49 15.78
N ARG A 174 -16.43 -17.04 16.54
CA ARG A 174 -16.53 -18.41 17.09
C ARG A 174 -17.75 -18.61 17.98
N GLU A 175 -18.06 -17.65 18.84
CA GLU A 175 -19.23 -17.72 19.73
C GLU A 175 -20.57 -17.65 18.98
N LYS A 176 -20.61 -16.90 17.87
CA LYS A 176 -21.83 -16.78 17.03
C LYS A 176 -21.91 -17.82 15.93
N MET A 177 -20.82 -18.48 15.54
CA MET A 177 -20.79 -19.48 14.47
C MET A 177 -21.67 -20.69 14.79
N ASP A 178 -21.79 -21.07 16.06
CA ASP A 178 -22.68 -22.15 16.50
C ASP A 178 -24.19 -21.82 16.29
N LEU A 179 -24.53 -20.55 16.02
CA LEU A 179 -25.89 -20.07 15.77
C LEU A 179 -26.20 -19.81 14.29
N ILE A 180 -25.20 -19.88 13.40
CA ILE A 180 -25.36 -19.59 11.97
C ILE A 180 -25.50 -20.93 11.23
N ASN A 181 -26.65 -21.17 10.60
CA ASN A 181 -26.78 -22.27 9.65
C ASN A 181 -25.83 -22.01 8.46
N LEU A 182 -24.80 -22.84 8.31
CA LEU A 182 -23.81 -22.79 7.23
C LEU A 182 -24.37 -23.20 5.85
N ASP A 183 -25.69 -23.42 5.76
CA ASP A 183 -26.38 -23.89 4.55
C ASP A 183 -26.81 -22.73 3.61
N GLU A 184 -26.59 -21.47 3.99
CA GLU A 184 -26.84 -20.28 3.16
C GLU A 184 -25.51 -19.63 2.72
N ASP A 185 -25.25 -19.58 1.41
CA ASP A 185 -24.02 -19.06 0.78
C ASP A 185 -23.80 -17.54 0.91
N THR A 186 -24.67 -16.83 1.63
CA THR A 186 -24.63 -15.38 1.77
C THR A 186 -24.83 -14.96 3.22
N ILE A 187 -23.80 -14.35 3.81
CA ILE A 187 -23.96 -13.60 5.07
C ILE A 187 -24.63 -12.27 4.70
N ASP A 188 -25.86 -12.05 5.15
CA ASP A 188 -26.60 -10.79 4.92
C ASP A 188 -25.81 -9.60 5.48
N ALA A 189 -25.17 -8.86 4.59
CA ALA A 189 -24.48 -7.62 4.88
C ALA A 189 -25.50 -6.47 5.00
N GLU A 190 -26.48 -6.59 5.89
CA GLU A 190 -27.40 -5.48 6.18
C GLU A 190 -26.71 -4.49 7.13
N THR A 191 -25.81 -3.67 6.59
CA THR A 191 -25.51 -2.31 7.09
C THR A 191 -24.86 -1.51 5.98
N VAL A 192 -25.70 -0.88 5.16
CA VAL A 192 -25.27 0.22 4.31
C VAL A 192 -24.85 1.34 5.27
N VAL A 193 -23.55 1.63 5.34
CA VAL A 193 -23.06 2.88 5.93
C VAL A 193 -23.42 3.98 4.96
N GLU A 194 -24.58 4.61 5.17
CA GLU A 194 -24.91 5.85 4.48
C GLU A 194 -23.95 6.93 4.98
N VAL A 195 -23.05 7.37 4.10
CA VAL A 195 -22.28 8.59 4.35
C VAL A 195 -23.28 9.74 4.34
N PRO A 196 -23.42 10.51 5.43
CA PRO A 196 -24.37 11.61 5.45
C PRO A 196 -23.98 12.63 4.39
N THR A 197 -24.85 12.87 3.41
CA THR A 197 -24.69 13.82 2.30
C THR A 197 -24.88 15.27 2.75
N VAL A 198 -24.47 15.61 3.98
CA VAL A 198 -24.71 16.90 4.62
C VAL A 198 -23.52 17.81 4.33
N LYS A 199 -23.77 18.97 3.71
CA LYS A 199 -22.75 19.97 3.42
C LYS A 199 -22.53 20.87 4.64
N TRP A 200 -21.37 21.52 4.70
CA TRP A 200 -21.06 22.49 5.75
C TRP A 200 -22.05 23.67 5.82
N ASP A 201 -22.75 23.95 4.72
CA ASP A 201 -23.81 24.96 4.61
C ASP A 201 -25.14 24.50 5.23
N ASP A 202 -25.36 23.18 5.36
CA ASP A 202 -26.58 22.60 5.92
C ASP A 202 -26.58 22.59 7.46
N VAL A 203 -25.40 22.80 8.07
CA VAL A 203 -25.24 22.94 9.52
C VAL A 203 -25.30 24.43 9.85
N SER A 204 -26.37 24.93 10.44
CA SER A 204 -26.44 26.36 10.83
C SER A 204 -25.82 26.58 12.21
N GLY A 205 -24.98 27.61 12.35
CA GLY A 205 -24.24 27.92 13.59
C GLY A 205 -22.95 27.10 13.77
N LEU A 206 -22.29 27.32 14.91
CA LEU A 206 -21.02 26.68 15.33
C LEU A 206 -19.78 27.08 14.50
N GLU A 207 -19.72 28.32 14.02
CA GLU A 207 -18.67 28.85 13.15
C GLU A 207 -17.28 28.69 13.75
N LYS A 208 -17.17 28.86 15.07
CA LYS A 208 -15.91 28.65 15.80
C LYS A 208 -15.44 27.20 15.75
N VAL A 209 -16.35 26.25 15.90
CA VAL A 209 -16.07 24.81 15.87
C VAL A 209 -15.82 24.32 14.44
N LYS A 210 -16.56 24.85 13.45
CA LYS A 210 -16.30 24.59 12.03
C LYS A 210 -14.91 25.07 11.63
N GLN A 211 -14.52 26.27 12.08
CA GLN A 211 -13.21 26.83 11.81
C GLN A 211 -12.11 26.02 12.49
N GLU A 212 -12.28 25.63 13.75
CA GLU A 212 -11.30 24.82 14.49
C GLU A 212 -11.15 23.41 13.90
N LEU A 213 -12.25 22.78 13.46
CA LEU A 213 -12.22 21.51 12.75
C LEU A 213 -11.59 21.63 11.35
N GLN A 214 -11.88 22.71 10.61
CA GLN A 214 -11.23 22.98 9.33
C GLN A 214 -9.73 23.20 9.51
N GLU A 215 -9.31 23.96 10.52
CA GLU A 215 -7.89 24.17 10.83
C GLU A 215 -7.19 22.85 11.19
N THR A 216 -7.84 21.99 11.98
CA THR A 216 -7.28 20.70 12.42
C THR A 216 -7.20 19.65 11.30
N VAL A 217 -8.22 19.60 10.44
CA VAL A 217 -8.31 18.62 9.34
C VAL A 217 -7.52 19.07 8.12
N GLN A 218 -7.47 20.38 7.83
CA GLN A 218 -6.84 20.94 6.64
C GLN A 218 -5.36 21.29 6.86
N TYR A 219 -4.95 21.54 8.11
CA TYR A 219 -3.54 21.76 8.48
C TYR A 219 -3.08 20.74 9.54
N PRO A 220 -3.02 19.44 9.22
CA PRO A 220 -2.65 18.40 10.18
C PRO A 220 -1.17 18.44 10.61
N PHE A 221 -0.39 19.39 10.09
CA PHE A 221 1.02 19.53 10.44
C PHE A 221 1.18 20.58 11.53
N ASP A 222 1.52 20.11 12.74
CA ASP A 222 2.01 20.97 13.82
C ASP A 222 3.13 21.87 13.28
N SER A 223 3.03 23.19 13.49
CA SER A 223 4.06 24.17 13.12
C SER A 223 5.45 23.85 13.69
N ALA A 224 5.55 22.97 14.70
CA ALA A 224 6.81 22.40 15.18
C ALA A 224 7.49 21.41 14.21
N LEU A 225 6.75 20.82 13.27
CA LEU A 225 7.24 19.93 12.23
C LEU A 225 7.84 20.70 11.04
N LEU A 226 7.37 21.91 10.77
CA LEU A 226 7.78 22.79 9.67
C LEU A 226 8.94 23.73 10.04
N ARG A 227 9.57 23.54 11.21
CA ARG A 227 10.77 24.30 11.57
C ARG A 227 11.95 23.91 10.67
N PRO A 228 12.82 24.88 10.32
CA PRO A 228 14.02 24.61 9.55
C PRO A 228 14.84 23.47 10.18
N GLY A 229 15.13 22.41 9.42
CA GLY A 229 15.86 21.21 9.82
C GLY A 229 15.00 19.98 10.17
N ARG A 230 13.68 19.98 9.92
CA ARG A 230 12.79 18.83 10.19
C ARG A 230 12.04 18.38 8.94
N LEU A 231 10.82 18.86 8.67
CA LEU A 231 10.16 18.69 7.38
C LEU A 231 10.34 19.97 6.55
N ASP A 232 11.51 20.10 5.93
CA ASP A 232 11.90 21.31 5.18
C ASP A 232 11.26 21.40 3.78
N GLN A 233 10.67 20.31 3.26
CA GLN A 233 10.03 20.30 1.95
C GLN A 233 8.64 19.70 1.99
N LEU A 234 7.63 20.57 1.98
CA LEU A 234 6.27 20.22 1.60
C LEU A 234 6.21 20.03 0.09
N ILE A 235 6.20 18.78 -0.36
CA ILE A 235 5.95 18.45 -1.76
C ILE A 235 4.44 18.40 -1.95
N TYR A 236 3.87 19.48 -2.49
CA TYR A 236 2.47 19.49 -2.92
C TYR A 236 2.33 18.67 -4.20
N ILE A 237 1.56 17.58 -4.13
CA ILE A 237 1.19 16.78 -5.31
C ILE A 237 -0.16 17.32 -5.81
N PRO A 238 -0.20 18.05 -6.93
CA PRO A 238 -1.46 18.54 -7.48
C PRO A 238 -2.33 17.38 -7.98
N LEU A 239 -3.65 17.63 -8.07
CA LEU A 239 -4.55 16.72 -8.79
C LEU A 239 -4.07 16.56 -10.25
N PRO A 240 -4.21 15.35 -10.83
CA PRO A 240 -3.77 15.10 -12.20
C PRO A 240 -4.48 16.05 -13.19
N ASP A 241 -3.75 16.49 -14.21
CA ASP A 241 -4.28 17.27 -15.32
C ASP A 241 -4.89 16.35 -16.41
N GLU A 242 -5.48 16.93 -17.46
CA GLU A 242 -6.12 16.17 -18.55
C GLU A 242 -5.16 15.18 -19.22
N ALA A 243 -3.89 15.58 -19.38
CA ALA A 243 -2.84 14.70 -19.89
C ALA A 243 -2.53 13.55 -18.91
N SER A 244 -2.40 13.85 -17.61
CA SER A 244 -2.18 12.84 -16.57
C SER A 244 -3.36 11.89 -16.43
N TRP A 245 -4.61 12.34 -16.59
CA TRP A 245 -5.80 11.46 -16.57
C TRP A 245 -5.75 10.45 -17.71
N LEU A 246 -5.36 10.87 -18.91
CA LEU A 246 -5.19 9.98 -20.05
C LEU A 246 -4.08 8.95 -19.77
N ASP A 247 -2.94 9.39 -19.25
CA ASP A 247 -1.83 8.51 -18.90
C ASP A 247 -2.20 7.49 -17.81
N ILE A 248 -2.97 7.91 -16.79
CA ILE A 248 -3.46 7.03 -15.72
C ILE A 248 -4.46 6.01 -16.27
N LEU A 249 -5.42 6.44 -17.09
CA LEU A 249 -6.40 5.56 -17.74
C LEU A 249 -5.70 4.54 -18.64
N TRP A 250 -4.73 4.98 -19.43
CA TRP A 250 -3.92 4.11 -20.28
C TRP A 250 -3.11 3.12 -19.45
N ALA A 251 -2.49 3.57 -18.35
CA ALA A 251 -1.74 2.70 -17.45
C ALA A 251 -2.64 1.65 -16.77
N CYS A 252 -3.85 2.03 -16.34
CA CYS A 252 -4.81 1.12 -15.71
C CYS A 252 -5.33 0.07 -16.71
N LEU A 253 -5.61 0.47 -17.94
CA LEU A 253 -6.21 -0.38 -18.96
C LEU A 253 -5.19 -1.12 -19.83
N LYS A 254 -3.89 -0.85 -19.68
CA LYS A 254 -2.81 -1.46 -20.47
C LYS A 254 -2.82 -2.99 -20.52
N LYS A 255 -3.30 -3.63 -19.44
CA LYS A 255 -3.36 -5.09 -19.30
C LYS A 255 -4.75 -5.67 -19.53
N SER A 256 -5.74 -4.82 -19.80
CA SER A 256 -7.13 -5.21 -20.01
C SER A 256 -7.48 -5.13 -21.49
N PRO A 257 -8.20 -6.12 -22.06
CA PRO A 257 -8.72 -6.00 -23.41
C PRO A 257 -9.80 -4.90 -23.43
N VAL A 258 -9.56 -3.83 -24.19
CA VAL A 258 -10.49 -2.71 -24.34
C VAL A 258 -11.06 -2.72 -25.75
N SER A 259 -12.38 -2.60 -25.89
CA SER A 259 -13.05 -2.50 -27.19
C SER A 259 -12.62 -1.22 -27.93
N ALA A 260 -12.55 -1.28 -29.26
CA ALA A 260 -12.27 -0.13 -30.11
C ALA A 260 -13.33 1.00 -30.00
N GLU A 261 -14.49 0.68 -29.43
CA GLU A 261 -15.57 1.64 -29.17
C GLU A 261 -15.30 2.54 -27.95
N VAL A 262 -14.36 2.16 -27.08
CA VAL A 262 -14.04 2.91 -25.86
C VAL A 262 -13.01 4.00 -26.19
N ASN A 263 -13.46 5.26 -26.14
CA ASN A 263 -12.62 6.42 -26.38
C ASN A 263 -12.02 6.97 -25.07
N LEU A 264 -10.72 6.74 -24.87
CA LEU A 264 -10.00 7.17 -23.67
C LEU A 264 -9.84 8.69 -23.56
N ASP A 265 -9.65 9.40 -24.68
CA ASP A 265 -9.57 10.87 -24.71
C ASP A 265 -10.88 11.53 -24.23
N PHE A 266 -12.02 10.95 -24.61
CA PHE A 266 -13.32 11.40 -24.16
C PHE A 266 -13.54 11.15 -22.65
N LEU A 267 -13.09 10.00 -22.15
CA LEU A 267 -13.15 9.67 -20.74
C LEU A 267 -12.25 10.59 -19.90
N ALA A 268 -11.04 10.90 -20.36
CA ALA A 268 -10.15 11.85 -19.69
C ALA A 268 -10.78 13.26 -19.59
N LYS A 269 -11.43 13.74 -20.64
CA LYS A 269 -12.16 15.03 -20.64
C LYS A 269 -13.35 15.06 -19.69
N SER A 270 -13.99 13.91 -19.49
CA SER A 270 -15.20 13.78 -18.68
C SER A 270 -14.91 13.48 -17.20
N THR A 271 -13.66 13.23 -16.83
CA THR A 271 -13.22 12.84 -15.48
C THR A 271 -12.55 13.97 -14.71
N HIS A 272 -13.02 15.21 -14.92
CA HIS A 272 -12.48 16.38 -14.25
C HIS A 272 -12.62 16.29 -12.73
N GLY A 273 -11.52 16.45 -12.00
CA GLY A 273 -11.48 16.42 -10.54
C GLY A 273 -11.33 15.03 -9.92
N TYR A 274 -11.22 13.98 -10.73
CA TYR A 274 -10.99 12.62 -10.24
C TYR A 274 -9.53 12.45 -9.82
N SER A 275 -9.32 11.79 -8.67
CA SER A 275 -7.99 11.39 -8.24
C SER A 275 -7.50 10.17 -9.03
N GLY A 276 -6.20 9.89 -8.98
CA GLY A 276 -5.67 8.66 -9.59
C GLY A 276 -6.30 7.38 -9.03
N ALA A 277 -6.73 7.40 -7.76
CA ALA A 277 -7.41 6.27 -7.13
C ALA A 277 -8.83 6.09 -7.69
N ASP A 278 -9.57 7.18 -7.89
CA ASP A 278 -10.93 7.13 -8.44
C ASP A 278 -10.93 6.59 -9.87
N LEU A 279 -9.96 7.02 -10.70
CA LEU A 279 -9.79 6.48 -12.06
C LEU A 279 -9.46 4.99 -12.05
N THR A 280 -8.61 4.55 -11.11
CA THR A 280 -8.25 3.14 -10.95
C THR A 280 -9.47 2.31 -10.58
N GLU A 281 -10.30 2.79 -9.64
CA GLU A 281 -11.50 2.10 -9.19
C GLU A 281 -12.54 1.99 -10.32
N ILE A 282 -12.74 3.06 -11.11
CA ILE A 282 -13.62 3.04 -12.28
C ILE A 282 -13.19 1.95 -13.26
N CYS A 283 -11.91 1.90 -13.62
CA CYS A 283 -11.38 0.90 -14.54
C CYS A 283 -11.57 -0.53 -14.00
N GLN A 284 -11.30 -0.75 -12.70
CA GLN A 284 -11.48 -2.06 -12.07
C GLN A 284 -12.94 -2.48 -12.02
N ARG A 285 -13.85 -1.56 -11.73
CA ARG A 285 -15.29 -1.82 -11.67
C ARG A 285 -15.86 -2.12 -13.06
N ALA A 286 -15.44 -1.36 -14.07
CA ALA A 286 -15.80 -1.61 -15.46
C ALA A 286 -15.34 -3.00 -15.92
N ALA A 287 -14.11 -3.40 -15.59
CA ALA A 287 -13.60 -4.73 -15.93
C ALA A 287 -14.41 -5.86 -15.25
N LYS A 288 -14.78 -5.70 -13.97
CA LYS A 288 -15.61 -6.69 -13.25
C LYS A 288 -17.00 -6.82 -13.85
N LEU A 289 -17.63 -5.71 -14.23
CA LEU A 289 -18.95 -5.72 -14.87
C LEU A 289 -18.90 -6.40 -16.24
N ALA A 290 -17.89 -6.09 -17.05
CA ALA A 290 -17.71 -6.73 -18.36
C ALA A 290 -17.50 -8.25 -18.26
N ILE A 291 -16.71 -8.71 -17.27
CA ILE A 291 -16.51 -10.15 -17.02
C ILE A 291 -17.84 -10.80 -16.61
N ARG A 292 -18.60 -10.15 -15.73
CA ARG A 292 -19.89 -10.65 -15.26
C ARG A 292 -20.90 -10.76 -16.40
N GLU A 293 -21.03 -9.72 -17.23
CA GLU A 293 -21.91 -9.73 -18.41
C GLU A 293 -21.52 -10.83 -19.40
N SER A 294 -20.22 -11.05 -19.62
CA SER A 294 -19.74 -12.14 -20.48
C SER A 294 -20.12 -13.52 -19.93
N ILE A 295 -19.97 -13.76 -18.63
CA ILE A 295 -20.32 -15.04 -17.99
C ILE A 295 -21.84 -15.26 -18.02
N GLU A 296 -22.63 -14.21 -17.80
CA GLU A 296 -24.10 -14.28 -17.88
C GLU A 296 -24.58 -14.57 -19.31
N ALA A 297 -23.91 -14.03 -20.33
CA ALA A 297 -24.19 -14.33 -21.73
C ALA A 297 -23.87 -15.79 -22.09
N ASP A 298 -22.72 -16.32 -21.66
CA ASP A 298 -22.32 -17.70 -21.91
C ASP A 298 -23.28 -18.71 -21.24
N MET A 299 -23.71 -18.44 -20.00
CA MET A 299 -24.68 -19.31 -19.29
C MET A 299 -26.11 -19.24 -19.88
N GLY A 300 -26.45 -18.18 -20.60
CA GLY A 300 -27.73 -18.03 -21.28
C GLY A 300 -27.84 -18.87 -22.56
N GLU A 301 -26.72 -19.16 -23.23
CA GLU A 301 -26.69 -19.96 -24.46
C GLU A 301 -26.74 -21.48 -24.18
N ASP A 302 -26.16 -21.96 -23.08
CA ASP A 302 -26.15 -23.38 -22.69
C ASP A 302 -27.52 -23.92 -22.22
N GLY A 303 -28.51 -23.05 -22.00
CA GLY A 303 -29.88 -23.41 -21.61
C GLY A 303 -30.87 -23.59 -22.78
N ALA A 304 -30.44 -23.37 -24.03
CA ALA A 304 -31.30 -23.38 -25.22
C ALA A 304 -30.87 -24.41 -26.30
N GLY A 305 -30.19 -25.48 -25.89
CA GLY A 305 -29.79 -26.62 -26.75
C GLY A 305 -30.55 -27.91 -26.43
#